data_AF-A0A9C8DEV6-F1
#
_entry.id   AF-A0A9C8DEV6-F1
#
_cell.length_a   1.000
_cell.length_b   1.000
_cell.length_c   1.000
_cell.angle_alpha   90.00
_cell.angle_beta   90.00
_cell.angle_gamma   90.00
#
_symmetry.space_group_name_H-M   'P 1'
#
loop_
_entity.id
_entity.type
_entity.pdbx_description
1 polymer ?
#
loop_
_entity_poly.entity_id
_entity_poly.type
_entity_poly.pdbx_seq_one_letter_code
_entity_poly.pdbx_strand_id
1 'polypeptide(L)'
;MDLERSYRLCQRITKREAKNFYYAFITLPREKRRAIYAVYAFCREADDIADADKSIEEKKTQLEGLRSRLDQASTGDPQGGIDIALADAIARYGIDPQDLEHVI
;
A
#
# COMPACT_ATOMS: atom_id res chain seq x y z
N MET A 1 -1.18 -9.86 -12.34
CA MET A 1 -2.07 -8.68 -12.34
C MET A 1 -1.31 -7.56 -13.06
N ASP A 2 -1.98 -6.67 -13.82
CA ASP A 2 -1.30 -5.54 -14.50
C ASP A 2 -1.38 -4.25 -13.67
N LEU A 3 -0.52 -3.26 -13.98
CA LEU A 3 -0.40 -2.00 -13.24
C LEU A 3 -1.71 -1.21 -13.14
N GLU A 4 -2.51 -1.19 -14.21
CA GLU A 4 -3.77 -0.47 -14.22
C GLU A 4 -4.80 -1.12 -13.30
N ARG A 5 -4.89 -2.46 -13.31
CA ARG A 5 -5.73 -3.23 -12.39
C ARG A 5 -5.27 -3.09 -10.94
N SER A 6 -3.97 -3.06 -10.71
CA SER A 6 -3.35 -2.82 -9.39
C SER A 6 -3.78 -1.47 -8.81
N TYR A 7 -3.64 -0.38 -9.57
CA TYR A 7 -4.10 0.93 -9.12
C TYR A 7 -5.62 1.00 -8.89
N ARG A 8 -6.43 0.31 -9.70
CA ARG A 8 -7.88 0.22 -9.46
C ARG A 8 -8.22 -0.55 -8.19
N LEU A 9 -7.45 -1.59 -7.86
CA LEU A 9 -7.58 -2.29 -6.58
C LEU A 9 -7.30 -1.35 -5.42
N CYS A 10 -6.16 -0.64 -5.43
CA CYS A 10 -5.79 0.34 -4.41
C CYS A 10 -6.84 1.45 -4.28
N GLN A 11 -7.39 1.95 -5.40
CA GLN A 11 -8.49 2.91 -5.38
C GLN A 11 -9.73 2.36 -4.68
N ARG A 12 -10.13 1.11 -4.93
CA ARG A 12 -11.31 0.51 -4.29
C ARG A 12 -11.11 0.36 -2.78
N ILE A 13 -9.93 -0.07 -2.36
CA ILE A 13 -9.57 -0.17 -0.94
C ILE A 13 -9.65 1.23 -0.31
N THR A 14 -8.94 2.21 -0.87
CA THR A 14 -8.92 3.58 -0.36
C THR A 14 -10.32 4.20 -0.29
N LYS A 15 -11.15 4.01 -1.33
CA LYS A 15 -12.53 4.52 -1.34
C LYS A 15 -13.40 3.91 -0.25
N ARG A 16 -13.18 2.63 0.08
CA ARG A 16 -13.95 1.88 1.08
C ARG A 16 -13.56 2.29 2.50
N GLU A 17 -12.24 2.38 2.75
CA GLU A 17 -11.68 2.56 4.10
C GLU A 17 -11.44 4.05 4.44
N ALA A 18 -10.92 4.84 3.50
CA ALA A 18 -10.55 6.25 3.72
C ALA A 18 -11.73 7.21 3.47
N LYS A 19 -12.93 6.93 3.96
CA LYS A 19 -14.18 7.64 3.55
C LYS A 19 -14.08 9.17 3.58
N ASN A 20 -13.42 9.75 4.58
CA ASN A 20 -13.22 11.20 4.70
C ASN A 20 -12.06 11.71 3.84
N PHE A 21 -10.92 10.99 3.83
CA PHE A 21 -9.72 11.40 3.09
C PHE A 21 -9.83 11.19 1.58
N TYR A 22 -10.64 10.23 1.13
CA TYR A 22 -10.83 9.91 -0.28
C TYR A 22 -11.27 11.15 -1.08
N TYR A 23 -12.16 11.97 -0.53
CA TYR A 23 -12.62 13.19 -1.18
C TYR A 23 -11.54 14.28 -1.26
N ALA A 24 -10.64 14.35 -0.27
CA ALA A 24 -9.49 15.24 -0.34
C ALA A 24 -8.55 14.81 -1.48
N PHE A 25 -8.30 13.51 -1.64
CA PHE A 25 -7.44 12.99 -2.71
C PHE A 25 -7.99 13.21 -4.12
N ILE A 26 -9.32 13.28 -4.30
CA ILE A 26 -9.93 13.56 -5.61
C ILE A 26 -9.46 14.88 -6.22
N THR A 27 -9.12 15.87 -5.38
CA THR A 27 -8.64 17.20 -5.81
C THR A 27 -7.25 17.16 -6.46
N LEU A 28 -6.51 16.07 -6.28
CA LEU A 28 -5.16 15.93 -6.83
C LEU A 28 -5.17 15.49 -8.30
N PRO A 29 -4.11 15.84 -9.07
CA PRO A 29 -3.91 15.30 -10.41
C PRO A 29 -3.96 13.77 -10.42
N ARG A 30 -4.53 13.20 -11.50
CA ARG A 30 -4.84 11.77 -11.60
C ARG A 30 -3.66 10.86 -11.24
N GLU A 31 -2.46 11.20 -11.69
CA GLU A 31 -1.26 10.37 -11.44
C GLU A 31 -0.82 10.42 -9.97
N LYS A 32 -0.78 11.60 -9.35
CA LYS A 32 -0.44 11.74 -7.92
C LYS A 32 -1.46 11.05 -7.03
N ARG A 33 -2.74 11.21 -7.38
CA ARG A 33 -3.85 10.56 -6.69
C ARG A 33 -3.73 9.03 -6.71
N ARG A 34 -3.32 8.45 -7.85
CA ARG A 34 -3.10 6.99 -7.97
C ARG A 34 -1.99 6.51 -7.04
N ALA A 35 -0.87 7.22 -6.98
CA ALA A 35 0.23 6.89 -6.08
C ALA A 35 -0.21 6.91 -4.61
N ILE A 36 -0.98 7.93 -4.21
CA ILE A 36 -1.53 8.00 -2.85
C ILE A 36 -2.46 6.82 -2.54
N TYR A 37 -3.27 6.37 -3.49
CA TYR A 37 -4.09 5.18 -3.27
C TYR A 37 -3.25 3.93 -3.03
N ALA A 38 -2.11 3.78 -3.70
CA ALA A 38 -1.20 2.66 -3.51
C ALA A 38 -0.57 2.69 -2.11
N VAL A 39 -0.03 3.85 -1.71
CA VAL A 39 0.54 4.07 -0.37
C VAL A 39 -0.50 3.83 0.71
N TYR A 40 -1.70 4.41 0.58
CA TYR A 40 -2.77 4.23 1.55
C TYR A 40 -3.21 2.76 1.65
N ALA A 41 -3.34 2.05 0.52
CA ALA A 41 -3.72 0.64 0.53
C ALA A 41 -2.68 -0.24 1.24
N PHE A 42 -1.39 0.08 1.12
CA PHE A 42 -0.31 -0.60 1.86
C PHE A 42 -0.41 -0.32 3.36
N CYS A 43 -0.52 0.95 3.76
CA CYS A 43 -0.68 1.32 5.17
C CYS A 43 -1.92 0.67 5.78
N ARG A 44 -3.03 0.61 5.04
CA ARG A 44 -4.25 -0.05 5.50
C ARG A 44 -4.06 -1.54 5.71
N GLU A 45 -3.25 -2.21 4.90
CA GLU A 45 -2.93 -3.62 5.08
C GLU A 45 -2.15 -3.85 6.38
N ALA A 46 -1.22 -2.96 6.74
CA ALA A 46 -0.53 -2.98 8.03
C ALA A 46 -1.50 -2.79 9.21
N ASP A 47 -2.37 -1.77 9.14
CA ASP A 47 -3.40 -1.51 10.16
C ASP A 47 -4.33 -2.73 10.34
N ASP A 48 -4.81 -3.32 9.24
CA ASP A 48 -5.70 -4.49 9.27
C ASP A 48 -5.03 -5.69 9.95
N ILE A 49 -3.71 -5.87 9.80
CA ILE A 49 -2.95 -6.92 10.51
C ILE A 49 -2.83 -6.59 12.00
N ALA A 50 -2.51 -5.33 12.34
CA ALA A 50 -2.35 -4.88 13.72
C ALA A 50 -3.66 -5.01 14.52
N ASP A 51 -4.79 -4.66 13.90
CA ASP A 51 -6.12 -4.67 14.51
C ASP A 51 -6.82 -6.04 14.47
N ALA A 52 -6.26 -7.03 13.76
CA ALA A 52 -6.87 -8.36 13.64
C ALA A 52 -7.07 -9.04 15.01
N ASP A 53 -8.15 -9.79 15.19
CA ASP A 53 -8.35 -10.66 16.36
C ASP A 53 -7.56 -11.96 16.19
N LYS A 54 -6.23 -11.88 16.39
CA LYS A 54 -5.25 -12.96 16.22
C LYS A 54 -4.20 -12.91 17.33
N SER A 55 -3.45 -14.01 17.50
CA SER A 55 -2.32 -14.05 18.42
C SER A 55 -1.22 -13.05 18.03
N ILE A 56 -0.41 -12.65 19.01
CA ILE A 56 0.71 -11.71 18.78
C ILE A 56 1.71 -12.31 17.78
N GLU A 57 1.95 -13.61 17.87
CA GLU A 57 2.86 -14.37 17.01
C GLU A 57 2.39 -14.38 15.55
N GLU A 58 1.09 -14.57 15.32
CA GLU A 58 0.51 -14.49 13.98
C GLU A 58 0.63 -13.08 13.40
N LYS A 59 0.31 -12.04 14.18
CA LYS A 59 0.44 -10.65 13.74
C LYS A 59 1.88 -10.33 13.34
N LYS A 60 2.86 -10.70 14.17
CA LYS A 60 4.30 -10.52 13.86
C LYS A 60 4.68 -11.21 12.56
N THR A 61 4.28 -12.46 12.38
CA THR A 61 4.57 -13.22 11.15
C THR A 61 3.99 -12.53 9.91
N GLN A 62 2.76 -12.01 10.02
CA GLN A 62 2.13 -11.28 8.92
C GLN A 62 2.82 -9.94 8.61
N LEU A 63 3.23 -9.19 9.65
CA LEU A 63 3.97 -7.93 9.50
C LEU A 63 5.37 -8.15 8.91
N GLU A 64 6.07 -9.22 9.30
CA GLU A 64 7.35 -9.63 8.67
C GLU A 64 7.17 -9.96 7.18
N GLY A 65 6.07 -10.65 6.84
CA GLY A 65 5.69 -10.90 5.46
C GLY A 65 5.39 -9.62 4.68
N LEU A 66 4.74 -8.65 5.31
CA LEU A 66 4.48 -7.34 4.71
C LEU A 66 5.78 -6.55 4.48
N ARG A 67 6.71 -6.60 5.42
CA ARG A 67 8.05 -5.99 5.29
C ARG A 67 8.82 -6.59 4.11
N SER A 68 8.82 -7.93 4.00
CA SER A 68 9.44 -8.63 2.87
C SER A 68 8.82 -8.23 1.51
N ARG A 69 7.49 -8.01 1.47
CA ARG A 69 6.80 -7.53 0.25
C ARG A 69 7.16 -6.08 -0.09
N LEU A 70 7.36 -5.21 0.91
CA LEU A 70 7.84 -3.85 0.70
C LEU A 70 9.25 -3.84 0.10
N ASP A 71 10.15 -4.66 0.63
CA ASP A 71 11.52 -4.80 0.11
C ASP A 71 11.49 -5.25 -1.36
N GLN A 72 10.73 -6.30 -1.65
CA GLN A 72 10.54 -6.83 -3.00
C GLN A 72 9.95 -5.80 -3.96
N ALA A 73 8.92 -5.05 -3.54
CA ALA A 73 8.35 -3.97 -4.33
C ALA A 73 9.38 -2.88 -4.64
N SER A 74 10.21 -2.53 -3.65
CA SER A 74 11.26 -1.51 -3.77
C SER A 74 12.40 -1.93 -4.67
N THR A 75 12.69 -3.24 -4.76
CA THR A 75 13.71 -3.80 -5.66
C THR A 75 13.17 -4.22 -7.03
N GLY A 76 11.87 -4.03 -7.30
CA GLY A 76 11.25 -4.29 -8.60
C GLY A 76 10.69 -5.70 -8.82
N ASP A 77 10.46 -6.47 -7.76
CA ASP A 77 9.85 -7.82 -7.80
C ASP A 77 8.54 -7.92 -6.97
N PRO A 78 7.52 -7.08 -7.25
CA PRO A 78 6.30 -7.04 -6.46
C PRO A 78 5.46 -8.33 -6.59
N GLN A 79 5.03 -8.90 -5.46
CA GLN A 79 4.30 -10.18 -5.42
C GLN A 79 2.77 -10.03 -5.49
N GLY A 80 2.24 -8.86 -5.12
CA GLY A 80 0.80 -8.60 -4.99
C GLY A 80 0.26 -7.47 -5.85
N GLY A 81 -1.07 -7.39 -5.93
CA GLY A 81 -1.76 -6.31 -6.64
C GLY A 81 -1.46 -4.93 -6.06
N ILE A 82 -1.42 -4.81 -4.74
CA ILE A 82 -1.06 -3.56 -4.04
C ILE A 82 0.42 -3.25 -4.30
N ASP A 83 1.30 -4.25 -4.14
CA ASP A 83 2.75 -4.12 -4.30
C ASP A 83 3.15 -3.64 -5.70
N ILE A 84 2.48 -4.10 -6.75
CA ILE A 84 2.74 -3.64 -8.13
C ILE A 84 2.47 -2.13 -8.26
N ALA A 85 1.38 -1.64 -7.67
CA ALA A 85 1.07 -0.20 -7.70
C ALA A 85 2.00 0.60 -6.79
N LEU A 86 2.41 0.02 -5.65
CA LEU A 86 3.35 0.63 -4.72
C LEU A 86 4.75 0.76 -5.34
N ALA A 87 5.24 -0.28 -6.02
CA ALA A 87 6.52 -0.29 -6.73
C ALA A 87 6.58 0.82 -7.79
N ASP A 88 5.52 0.99 -8.60
CA ASP A 88 5.46 2.09 -9.58
C ASP A 88 5.42 3.46 -8.89
N ALA A 89 4.71 3.59 -7.75
CA ALA A 89 4.66 4.84 -6.99
C ALA A 89 6.03 5.20 -6.38
N ILE A 90 6.74 4.22 -5.79
CA ILE A 90 8.10 4.36 -5.24
C ILE A 90 9.05 4.83 -6.35
N ALA A 91 9.08 4.11 -7.48
CA ALA A 91 9.96 4.43 -8.60
C ALA A 91 9.67 5.79 -9.23
N ARG A 92 8.38 6.16 -9.37
CA ARG A 92 7.97 7.41 -10.05
C ARG A 92 8.20 8.65 -9.20
N TYR A 93 8.01 8.55 -7.89
CA TYR A 93 8.04 9.72 -6.99
C TYR A 93 9.23 9.74 -6.03
N GLY A 94 10.10 8.71 -6.06
CA GLY A 94 11.25 8.61 -5.16
C GLY A 94 10.83 8.52 -3.69
N ILE A 95 9.75 7.78 -3.42
CA ILE A 95 9.29 7.54 -2.05
C ILE A 95 10.34 6.66 -1.37
N ASP A 96 10.82 7.09 -0.20
CA ASP A 96 11.77 6.28 0.57
C ASP A 96 11.03 5.08 1.18
N PRO A 97 11.42 3.83 0.86
CA PRO A 97 10.83 2.65 1.49
C PRO A 97 10.97 2.65 3.01
N GLN A 98 11.97 3.33 3.58
CA GLN A 98 12.14 3.45 5.03
C GLN A 98 10.97 4.20 5.69
N ASP A 99 10.39 5.19 5.01
CA ASP A 99 9.20 5.89 5.52
C ASP A 99 8.00 4.94 5.64
N LEU A 100 7.89 3.97 4.73
CA LEU A 100 6.82 2.96 4.72
C LEU A 100 7.09 1.83 5.73
N GLU A 101 8.36 1.53 5.98
CA GLU A 101 8.79 0.55 6.98
C GLU A 101 8.43 0.99 8.40
N HIS A 102 8.38 2.30 8.69
CA HIS A 102 7.94 2.84 9.97
C HIS A 102 6.45 2.61 10.29
N VAL A 103 5.65 2.19 9.31
CA VAL A 103 4.23 1.87 9.49
C VAL A 103 4.01 0.42 9.94
N ILE A 104 5.05 -0.43 9.85
CA ILE A 104 5.05 -1.85 10.26
C ILE A 104 5.62 -1.99 11.67
#